data_AF-A0A3B8WP88-F1
#
_entry.id   AF-A0A3B8WP88-F1
#
_cell.length_a   1.000
_cell.length_b   1.000
_cell.length_c   1.000
_cell.angle_alpha   90.00
_cell.angle_beta   90.00
_cell.angle_gamma   90.00
#
_symmetry.space_group_name_H-M   'P 1'
#
loop_
_entity.id
_entity.type
_entity.pdbx_description
1 polymer ?
#
loop_
_entity_poly.entity_id
_entity_poly.type
_entity_poly.pdbx_seq_one_letter_code
_entity_poly.pdbx_strand_id
1 'polypeptide(L)'
;RIESVLRFERKWLLRGPCARGTKIKARIDRDMQLINRVKFEEDKGFTLQVAGRRLGGKILELHGIGKNFEKSLAEKRSSTRADGKAEHPVIRNFSYKFTKGERIGIFGSNGAGKSTLLNIITGTIEPDTGSIDVGVNTVFGYYQQNPVFKDKSLTVLEYIKEAAEYIQMNDGRQLSAAQFLNEFGFEGKIQHSMLSTLSGGELKRVFLVRLLISNPNFLILDEPTNDFDIFTLNILEDFLLGYQGCLLIVSHDRYFMDKIADTLFVMEDDGAISGFVGKCSEYIDYLEEQNKKGIGSDGRADSLPTTSPGDSAPKPPAGKTPAPKKKRSFKEQREFEELEALILELEEKKPELEAEMSGSDFAKIQAASTQYAELTAKLDKAYGRWSELAELG
;
A
#
# COMPACT_ATOMS: atom_id res chain seq x y z
N ARG A 1 -13.70 -2.95 -10.93
CA ARG A 1 -12.69 -2.46 -11.90
C ARG A 1 -11.34 -3.20 -11.77
N ILE A 2 -10.97 -3.69 -10.58
CA ILE A 2 -9.89 -4.68 -10.41
C ILE A 2 -10.35 -6.07 -10.88
N GLU A 3 -11.64 -6.37 -10.73
CA GLU A 3 -12.26 -7.59 -11.24
C GLU A 3 -12.16 -7.76 -12.77
N SER A 4 -12.13 -6.65 -13.55
CA SER A 4 -11.91 -6.71 -14.99
C SER A 4 -10.44 -6.98 -15.35
N VAL A 5 -9.51 -6.49 -14.52
CA VAL A 5 -8.06 -6.72 -14.69
C VAL A 5 -7.73 -8.18 -14.34
N LEU A 6 -8.24 -8.68 -13.21
CA LEU A 6 -8.08 -10.08 -12.79
C LEU A 6 -8.82 -11.07 -13.71
N ARG A 7 -9.99 -10.70 -14.27
CA ARG A 7 -10.66 -11.54 -15.30
C ARG A 7 -9.87 -11.55 -16.61
N PHE A 8 -9.20 -10.46 -16.97
CA PHE A 8 -8.39 -10.37 -18.19
C PHE A 8 -7.12 -11.21 -18.06
N GLU A 9 -6.41 -11.06 -16.95
CA GLU A 9 -5.19 -11.82 -16.60
C GLU A 9 -5.48 -13.33 -16.46
N ARG A 10 -6.65 -13.69 -15.90
CA ARG A 10 -7.09 -15.08 -15.78
C ARG A 10 -7.59 -15.69 -17.10
N LYS A 11 -8.18 -14.89 -18.00
CA LYS A 11 -8.48 -15.31 -19.39
C LYS A 11 -7.21 -15.51 -20.21
N TRP A 12 -6.16 -14.78 -19.87
CA TRP A 12 -4.84 -14.85 -20.50
C TRP A 12 -4.08 -16.12 -20.06
N LEU A 13 -4.09 -16.45 -18.77
CA LEU A 13 -3.53 -17.72 -18.23
C LEU A 13 -4.29 -18.98 -18.68
N LEU A 14 -5.61 -18.89 -18.91
CA LEU A 14 -6.43 -19.99 -19.45
C LEU A 14 -6.28 -20.18 -20.97
N ARG A 15 -5.51 -19.32 -21.64
CA ARG A 15 -5.27 -19.33 -23.09
C ARG A 15 -3.97 -20.03 -23.50
N GLY A 16 -3.41 -20.87 -22.63
CA GLY A 16 -2.43 -21.89 -23.04
C GLY A 16 -3.04 -22.93 -24.00
N PRO A 17 -2.22 -23.58 -24.84
CA PRO A 17 -2.64 -24.14 -26.12
C PRO A 17 -3.63 -25.30 -25.99
N CYS A 18 -4.70 -25.20 -26.76
CA CYS A 18 -5.79 -26.16 -26.82
C CYS A 18 -5.52 -27.17 -27.94
N ALA A 19 -4.96 -28.35 -27.62
CA ALA A 19 -5.10 -29.52 -28.50
C ALA A 19 -4.82 -30.85 -27.77
N ARG A 20 -5.87 -31.45 -27.17
CA ARG A 20 -6.33 -32.84 -27.44
C ARG A 20 -7.32 -33.30 -26.38
N GLY A 21 -8.49 -33.75 -26.85
CA GLY A 21 -9.35 -34.70 -26.13
C GLY A 21 -10.65 -34.11 -25.61
N THR A 22 -11.75 -34.36 -26.33
CA THR A 22 -13.14 -34.16 -25.91
C THR A 22 -13.54 -34.84 -24.58
N LYS A 23 -12.68 -35.71 -24.01
CA LYS A 23 -12.82 -36.26 -22.65
C LYS A 23 -12.35 -35.33 -21.52
N ILE A 24 -11.53 -34.32 -21.82
CA ILE A 24 -11.07 -33.32 -20.84
C ILE A 24 -12.14 -32.24 -20.66
N LYS A 25 -12.91 -31.91 -21.70
CA LYS A 25 -13.98 -30.90 -21.64
C LYS A 25 -15.09 -31.28 -20.65
N ALA A 26 -15.48 -32.55 -20.59
CA ALA A 26 -16.45 -33.06 -19.61
C ALA A 26 -15.89 -33.12 -18.17
N ARG A 27 -14.57 -33.19 -18.01
CA ARG A 27 -13.90 -33.20 -16.70
C ARG A 27 -13.68 -31.76 -16.19
N ILE A 28 -13.32 -30.84 -17.08
CA ILE A 28 -13.27 -29.40 -16.82
C ILE A 28 -14.67 -28.84 -16.56
N ASP A 29 -15.72 -29.29 -17.25
CA ASP A 29 -17.09 -28.86 -16.94
C ASP A 29 -17.58 -29.41 -15.61
N ARG A 30 -17.19 -30.63 -15.23
CA ARG A 30 -17.52 -31.21 -13.92
C ARG A 30 -16.73 -30.55 -12.79
N ASP A 31 -15.45 -30.27 -13.01
CA ASP A 31 -14.60 -29.50 -12.10
C ASP A 31 -15.04 -28.02 -12.05
N MET A 32 -15.53 -27.43 -13.14
CA MET A 32 -16.15 -26.11 -13.14
C MET A 32 -17.50 -26.11 -12.44
N GLN A 33 -18.29 -27.17 -12.51
CA GLN A 33 -19.52 -27.31 -11.73
C GLN A 33 -19.23 -27.55 -10.24
N LEU A 34 -18.14 -28.23 -9.89
CA LEU A 34 -17.65 -28.36 -8.51
C LEU A 34 -17.06 -27.04 -8.01
N ILE A 35 -16.23 -26.36 -8.80
CA ILE A 35 -15.65 -25.05 -8.47
C ILE A 35 -16.73 -23.96 -8.44
N ASN A 36 -17.76 -24.02 -9.29
CA ASN A 36 -18.90 -23.11 -9.20
C ASN A 36 -19.88 -23.51 -8.10
N ARG A 37 -20.04 -24.79 -7.72
CA ARG A 37 -20.80 -25.13 -6.50
C ARG A 37 -20.06 -24.71 -5.23
N VAL A 38 -18.73 -24.75 -5.22
CA VAL A 38 -17.89 -24.24 -4.12
C VAL A 38 -17.76 -22.71 -4.15
N LYS A 39 -17.92 -22.06 -5.32
CA LYS A 39 -17.96 -20.59 -5.44
C LYS A 39 -19.36 -19.97 -5.36
N PHE A 40 -20.42 -20.80 -5.39
CA PHE A 40 -21.80 -20.42 -5.10
C PHE A 40 -22.28 -20.92 -3.74
N GLU A 41 -21.43 -21.59 -2.95
CA GLU A 41 -21.43 -21.37 -1.50
C GLU A 41 -20.86 -19.97 -1.25
N GLU A 42 -21.67 -18.98 -1.61
CA GLU A 42 -21.81 -17.65 -1.00
C GLU A 42 -20.51 -17.06 -0.46
N ASP A 43 -19.91 -16.05 -1.10
CA ASP A 43 -20.44 -14.68 -1.09
C ASP A 43 -20.96 -14.22 0.29
N LYS A 44 -20.37 -14.78 1.37
CA LYS A 44 -20.08 -13.99 2.55
C LYS A 44 -18.98 -13.02 2.15
N GLY A 45 -19.36 -11.93 1.50
CA GLY A 45 -18.65 -10.66 1.72
C GLY A 45 -18.73 -10.39 3.21
N PHE A 46 -17.83 -11.00 3.99
CA PHE A 46 -17.77 -10.81 5.41
C PHE A 46 -17.11 -9.47 5.65
N THR A 47 -17.93 -8.43 5.75
CA THR A 47 -17.43 -7.11 6.12
C THR A 47 -17.02 -7.19 7.59
N LEU A 48 -15.71 -7.23 7.85
CA LEU A 48 -15.13 -7.27 9.20
C LEU A 48 -15.31 -5.92 9.89
N GLN A 49 -16.55 -5.61 10.22
CA GLN A 49 -16.97 -4.34 10.79
C GLN A 49 -17.07 -4.50 12.30
N VAL A 50 -16.00 -4.10 13.01
CA VAL A 50 -15.92 -4.19 14.47
C VAL A 50 -16.52 -2.94 15.12
N ALA A 51 -17.32 -3.15 16.17
CA ALA A 51 -17.87 -2.06 16.97
C ALA A 51 -16.74 -1.33 17.69
N GLY A 52 -16.44 -0.11 17.24
CA GLY A 52 -15.38 0.71 17.81
C GLY A 52 -15.65 1.08 19.27
N ARG A 53 -14.61 1.10 20.10
CA ARG A 53 -14.71 1.65 21.47
C ARG A 53 -15.14 3.11 21.42
N ARG A 54 -15.87 3.57 22.44
CA ARG A 54 -16.23 5.00 22.55
C ARG A 54 -14.97 5.85 22.69
N LEU A 55 -14.72 6.70 21.70
CA LEU A 55 -13.67 7.73 21.80
C LEU A 55 -14.18 8.91 22.63
N GLY A 56 -13.34 9.38 23.55
CA GLY A 56 -13.56 10.64 24.26
C GLY A 56 -13.36 11.83 23.33
N GLY A 57 -13.71 13.04 23.78
CA GLY A 57 -13.53 14.26 22.98
C GLY A 57 -12.07 14.62 22.68
N LYS A 58 -11.12 14.14 23.49
CA LYS A 58 -9.67 14.28 23.28
C LYS A 58 -9.08 12.89 22.99
N ILE A 59 -8.32 12.78 21.91
CA ILE A 59 -7.72 11.53 21.44
C ILE A 59 -6.19 11.61 21.55
N LEU A 60 -5.59 12.51 20.80
CA LEU A 60 -4.16 12.81 20.81
C LEU A 60 -3.94 14.25 20.35
N GLU A 61 -3.17 15.02 21.12
CA GLU A 61 -2.74 16.37 20.76
C GLU A 61 -1.22 16.45 20.87
N LEU A 62 -0.58 16.88 19.79
CA LEU A 62 0.85 17.13 19.69
C LEU A 62 1.06 18.64 19.72
N HIS A 63 1.91 19.13 20.62
CA HIS A 63 2.21 20.55 20.76
C HIS A 63 3.71 20.80 20.60
N GLY A 64 4.10 21.38 19.47
CA GLY A 64 5.47 21.84 19.20
C GLY A 64 6.53 20.75 19.25
N ILE A 65 6.19 19.54 18.79
CA ILE A 65 7.07 18.37 18.83
C ILE A 65 8.32 18.63 18.00
N GLY A 66 9.48 18.49 18.63
CA GLY A 66 10.78 18.49 17.97
C GLY A 66 11.60 17.28 18.37
N LYS A 67 12.31 16.72 17.39
CA LYS A 67 13.24 15.61 17.62
C LYS A 67 14.45 15.73 16.71
N ASN A 68 15.63 15.67 17.31
CA ASN A 68 16.92 15.68 16.65
C ASN A 68 17.65 14.37 16.95
N PHE A 69 18.40 13.85 15.98
CA PHE A 69 19.34 12.74 16.21
C PHE A 69 20.76 13.18 15.85
N GLU A 70 21.73 12.75 16.66
CA GLU A 70 23.15 12.91 16.35
C GLU A 70 23.54 11.91 15.24
N LYS A 71 23.96 12.40 14.07
CA LYS A 71 24.46 11.54 12.99
C LYS A 71 25.92 11.11 13.22
N SER A 72 26.23 9.89 12.81
CA SER A 72 27.61 9.38 12.68
C SER A 72 28.39 10.19 11.62
N LEU A 73 29.73 10.24 11.77
CA LEU A 73 30.68 11.13 11.08
C LEU A 73 30.60 11.19 9.54
N ALA A 74 29.93 10.26 8.86
CA ALA A 74 29.92 10.14 7.40
C ALA A 74 29.04 11.17 6.66
N GLU A 75 28.06 11.79 7.34
CA GLU A 75 27.06 12.67 6.70
C GLU A 75 27.22 14.16 7.09
N LYS A 76 28.37 14.54 7.68
CA LYS A 76 28.69 15.90 8.17
C LYS A 76 28.77 17.00 7.09
N ARG A 77 28.31 16.77 5.86
CA ARG A 77 28.59 17.68 4.73
C ARG A 77 27.49 18.67 4.35
N SER A 78 26.29 18.64 4.93
CA SER A 78 25.17 19.46 4.41
C SER A 78 24.57 20.52 5.36
N SER A 79 24.63 20.39 6.69
CA SER A 79 24.06 21.44 7.55
C SER A 79 24.78 21.59 8.88
N THR A 80 25.81 22.43 8.90
CA THR A 80 26.46 22.87 10.14
C THR A 80 25.77 24.14 10.63
N ARG A 81 25.14 24.10 11.81
CA ARG A 81 24.77 25.33 12.54
C ARG A 81 26.04 26.00 13.07
N ALA A 82 25.98 27.32 13.26
CA ALA A 82 27.10 28.16 13.73
C ALA A 82 27.70 27.74 15.10
N ASP A 83 27.00 26.90 15.87
CA ASP A 83 27.42 26.41 17.20
C ASP A 83 28.19 25.07 17.18
N GLY A 84 28.59 24.57 16.00
CA GLY A 84 29.50 23.43 15.88
C GLY A 84 28.90 22.05 16.20
N LYS A 85 27.63 21.96 16.59
CA LYS A 85 26.86 20.70 16.67
C LYS A 85 26.06 20.48 15.38
N ALA A 86 26.36 19.39 14.68
CA ALA A 86 25.62 18.94 13.51
C ALA A 86 24.33 18.23 13.99
N GLU A 87 23.29 19.00 14.25
CA GLU A 87 21.95 18.47 14.53
C GLU A 87 21.14 18.49 13.24
N HIS A 88 20.80 17.31 12.73
CA HIS A 88 19.79 17.16 11.67
C HIS A 88 18.43 16.99 12.35
N PRO A 89 17.56 18.00 12.31
CA PRO A 89 16.24 17.88 12.90
C PRO A 89 15.42 16.89 12.07
N VAL A 90 14.95 15.83 12.73
CA VAL A 90 14.09 14.82 12.10
C VAL A 90 12.63 15.26 12.17
N ILE A 91 12.26 16.02 13.20
CA ILE A 91 10.94 16.66 13.31
C ILE A 91 11.14 18.07 13.86
N ARG A 92 10.51 19.06 13.24
CA ARG A 92 10.57 20.49 13.63
C ARG A 92 9.20 21.04 13.97
N ASN A 93 9.02 21.37 15.25
CA ASN A 93 7.88 22.14 15.75
C ASN A 93 6.51 21.66 15.23
N PHE A 94 6.31 20.34 15.23
CA PHE A 94 5.08 19.75 14.70
C PHE A 94 3.98 19.82 15.75
N SER A 95 2.86 20.45 15.38
CA SER A 95 1.67 20.51 16.23
C SER A 95 0.48 20.00 15.46
N TYR A 96 -0.26 19.07 16.04
CA TYR A 96 -1.44 18.49 15.41
C TYR A 96 -2.43 17.97 16.45
N LYS A 97 -3.72 18.17 16.18
CA LYS A 97 -4.80 17.68 17.02
C LYS A 97 -5.59 16.63 16.24
N PHE A 98 -5.52 15.39 16.70
CA PHE A 98 -6.27 14.30 16.10
C PHE A 98 -7.75 14.38 16.48
N THR A 99 -8.61 14.30 15.48
CA THR A 99 -10.07 14.22 15.64
C THR A 99 -10.60 12.83 15.36
N LYS A 100 -11.80 12.54 15.88
CA LYS A 100 -12.37 11.20 15.84
C LYS A 100 -12.62 10.75 14.40
N GLY A 101 -12.12 9.56 14.05
CA GLY A 101 -12.35 8.96 12.74
C GLY A 101 -11.41 9.46 11.65
N GLU A 102 -10.42 10.29 11.99
CA GLU A 102 -9.41 10.73 11.03
C GLU A 102 -8.58 9.56 10.50
N ARG A 103 -8.36 9.58 9.19
CA ARG A 103 -7.55 8.61 8.47
C ARG A 103 -6.39 9.33 7.80
N ILE A 104 -5.22 9.21 8.40
CA ILE A 104 -4.03 9.95 8.02
C ILE A 104 -3.00 8.98 7.47
N GLY A 105 -2.53 9.27 6.26
CA GLY A 105 -1.38 8.63 5.65
C GLY A 105 -0.11 9.43 5.92
N ILE A 106 1.03 8.78 6.13
CA ILE A 106 2.34 9.42 6.21
C ILE A 106 3.10 9.11 4.94
N PHE A 107 3.54 10.17 4.25
CA PHE A 107 4.32 10.10 3.03
C PHE A 107 5.67 10.82 3.22
N GLY A 108 6.75 10.24 2.70
CA GLY A 108 8.08 10.85 2.80
C GLY A 108 9.20 9.90 2.37
N SER A 109 10.38 10.46 2.13
CA SER A 109 11.58 9.71 1.74
C SER A 109 11.99 8.69 2.83
N ASN A 110 12.80 7.70 2.45
CA ASN A 110 13.36 6.77 3.44
C ASN A 110 14.39 7.50 4.30
N GLY A 111 14.23 7.43 5.62
CA GLY A 111 15.06 8.21 6.54
C GLY A 111 14.48 9.58 6.91
N ALA A 112 13.35 10.00 6.36
CA ALA A 112 12.67 11.26 6.72
C ALA A 112 12.16 11.33 8.17
N GLY A 113 12.17 10.20 8.90
CA GLY A 113 11.70 10.15 10.29
C GLY A 113 10.29 9.60 10.50
N LYS A 114 9.70 8.93 9.50
CA LYS A 114 8.35 8.32 9.59
C LYS A 114 8.18 7.45 10.84
N SER A 115 9.05 6.44 11.02
CA SER A 115 9.02 5.58 12.20
C SER A 115 9.37 6.33 13.49
N THR A 116 10.17 7.40 13.43
CA THR A 116 10.43 8.27 14.59
C THR A 116 9.15 8.95 15.05
N LEU A 117 8.36 9.51 14.14
CA LEU A 117 7.07 10.12 14.47
C LEU A 117 6.12 9.10 15.10
N LEU A 118 6.05 7.89 14.55
CA LEU A 118 5.23 6.81 15.11
C LEU A 118 5.68 6.42 16.54
N ASN A 119 6.99 6.31 16.75
CA ASN A 119 7.56 5.99 18.06
C ASN A 119 7.34 7.09 19.10
N ILE A 120 7.32 8.36 18.67
CA ILE A 120 6.98 9.49 19.54
C ILE A 120 5.50 9.46 19.90
N ILE A 121 4.62 9.24 18.93
CA ILE A 121 3.16 9.15 19.15
C ILE A 121 2.81 8.01 20.12
N THR A 122 3.50 6.88 20.00
CA THR A 122 3.28 5.71 20.88
C THR A 122 3.97 5.82 22.23
N GLY A 123 4.76 6.88 22.48
CA GLY A 123 5.49 7.08 23.73
C GLY A 123 6.73 6.18 23.89
N THR A 124 7.17 5.52 22.82
CA THR A 124 8.41 4.71 22.82
C THR A 124 9.65 5.61 22.86
N ILE A 125 9.56 6.80 22.25
CA ILE A 125 10.63 7.81 22.23
C ILE A 125 10.07 9.12 22.76
N GLU A 126 10.77 9.76 23.69
CA GLU A 126 10.40 11.09 24.17
C GLU A 126 10.85 12.18 23.15
N PRO A 127 10.01 13.19 22.90
CA PRO A 127 10.41 14.34 22.09
C PRO A 127 11.44 15.19 22.84
N ASP A 128 12.34 15.84 22.10
CA ASP A 128 13.34 16.75 22.72
C ASP A 128 12.71 18.09 23.08
N THR A 129 11.70 18.50 22.32
CA THR A 129 10.90 19.70 22.58
C THR A 129 9.42 19.43 22.36
N GLY A 130 8.57 20.16 23.07
CA GLY A 130 7.12 20.05 22.95
C GLY A 130 6.49 19.12 23.98
N SER A 131 5.20 18.84 23.81
CA SER A 131 4.43 17.95 24.69
C SER A 131 3.40 17.14 23.92
N ILE A 132 3.11 15.95 24.44
CA ILE A 132 2.15 15.00 23.87
C ILE A 132 1.05 14.80 24.92
N ASP A 133 -0.17 15.16 24.56
CA ASP A 133 -1.32 14.90 25.42
C ASP A 133 -2.18 13.79 24.83
N VAL A 134 -2.16 12.63 25.48
CA VAL A 134 -2.99 11.48 25.12
C VAL A 134 -4.32 11.54 25.88
N GLY A 135 -5.42 11.26 25.18
CA GLY A 135 -6.74 11.11 25.78
C GLY A 135 -6.80 9.91 26.72
N VAL A 136 -7.48 10.06 27.87
CA VAL A 136 -7.58 9.01 28.91
C VAL A 136 -8.16 7.69 28.38
N ASN A 137 -9.08 7.77 27.41
CA ASN A 137 -9.73 6.61 26.81
C ASN A 137 -9.05 6.14 25.52
N THR A 138 -7.91 6.72 25.12
CA THR A 138 -7.20 6.34 23.89
C THR A 138 -6.41 5.06 24.12
N VAL A 139 -6.66 4.05 23.27
CA VAL A 139 -5.98 2.76 23.25
C VAL A 139 -5.34 2.60 21.89
N PHE A 140 -4.01 2.66 21.89
CA PHE A 140 -3.20 2.50 20.68
C PHE A 140 -3.07 1.03 20.31
N GLY A 141 -3.23 0.73 19.02
CA GLY A 141 -2.73 -0.46 18.39
C GLY A 141 -1.60 -0.08 17.43
N TYR A 142 -0.40 -0.59 17.65
CA TYR A 142 0.73 -0.35 16.76
C TYR A 142 1.18 -1.64 16.06
N TYR A 143 1.03 -1.69 14.74
CA TYR A 143 1.66 -2.69 13.89
C TYR A 143 3.08 -2.23 13.53
N GLN A 144 4.06 -2.85 14.17
CA GLN A 144 5.48 -2.65 13.88
C GLN A 144 5.94 -3.67 12.82
N GLN A 145 6.83 -3.24 11.92
CA GLN A 145 7.39 -4.07 10.85
C GLN A 145 8.05 -5.36 11.38
N ASN A 146 8.67 -5.29 12.57
CA ASN A 146 9.33 -6.42 13.24
C ASN A 146 8.73 -6.65 14.63
N PRO A 147 7.62 -7.39 14.74
CA PRO A 147 6.99 -7.66 16.02
C PRO A 147 7.88 -8.55 16.91
N VAL A 148 8.05 -8.13 18.16
CA VAL A 148 8.78 -8.90 19.18
C VAL A 148 7.80 -9.78 19.96
N PHE A 149 7.90 -11.08 19.78
CA PHE A 149 7.11 -12.06 20.55
C PHE A 149 7.83 -12.39 21.85
N LYS A 150 7.22 -12.04 22.98
CA LYS A 150 7.78 -12.30 24.32
C LYS A 150 7.80 -13.80 24.64
N ASP A 151 6.77 -14.51 24.24
CA ASP A 151 6.64 -15.95 24.43
C ASP A 151 6.17 -16.61 23.14
N LYS A 152 7.02 -17.51 22.61
CA LYS A 152 6.71 -18.31 21.40
C LYS A 152 6.29 -19.74 21.72
N SER A 153 6.15 -20.06 23.01
CA SER A 153 5.69 -21.36 23.50
C SER A 153 4.16 -21.47 23.56
N LEU A 154 3.45 -20.35 23.43
CA LEU A 154 2.00 -20.32 23.34
C LEU A 154 1.51 -20.83 21.99
N THR A 155 0.30 -21.41 21.99
CA THR A 155 -0.43 -21.68 20.74
C THR A 155 -0.97 -20.39 20.13
N VAL A 156 -1.26 -20.42 18.82
CA VAL A 156 -1.87 -19.28 18.13
C VAL A 156 -3.16 -18.82 18.81
N LEU A 157 -4.04 -19.76 19.16
CA LEU A 157 -5.30 -19.45 19.81
C LEU A 157 -5.12 -18.84 21.20
N GLU A 158 -4.22 -19.37 22.02
CA GLU A 158 -3.91 -18.81 23.35
C GLU A 158 -3.36 -17.39 23.22
N TYR A 159 -2.44 -17.19 22.28
CA TYR A 159 -1.88 -15.87 22.00
C TYR A 159 -2.94 -14.86 21.56
N ILE A 160 -3.95 -15.23 20.79
CA ILE A 160 -5.05 -14.31 20.45
C ILE A 160 -5.96 -14.08 21.66
N LYS A 161 -6.30 -15.13 22.41
CA LYS A 161 -7.17 -15.06 23.59
C LYS A 161 -6.63 -14.16 24.70
N GLU A 162 -5.31 -14.09 24.87
CA GLU A 162 -4.68 -13.15 25.79
C GLU A 162 -5.00 -11.68 25.48
N ALA A 163 -5.22 -11.33 24.21
CA ALA A 163 -5.59 -9.98 23.81
C ALA A 163 -7.09 -9.74 23.98
N ALA A 164 -7.91 -10.66 23.48
CA ALA A 164 -9.36 -10.63 23.69
C ALA A 164 -9.95 -12.03 23.42
N GLU A 165 -10.89 -12.45 24.27
CA GLU A 165 -11.59 -13.72 24.08
C GLU A 165 -12.73 -13.61 23.05
N TYR A 166 -13.39 -12.45 23.01
CA TYR A 166 -14.50 -12.14 22.12
C TYR A 166 -14.37 -10.72 21.56
N ILE A 167 -14.84 -10.54 20.32
CA ILE A 167 -14.97 -9.25 19.66
C ILE A 167 -16.42 -8.98 19.28
N GLN A 168 -16.88 -7.74 19.50
CA GLN A 168 -18.22 -7.31 19.11
C GLN A 168 -18.18 -6.70 17.72
N MET A 169 -19.04 -7.21 16.85
CA MET A 169 -19.24 -6.71 15.49
C MET A 169 -20.28 -5.59 15.48
N ASN A 170 -20.26 -4.74 14.45
CA ASN A 170 -21.21 -3.63 14.27
C ASN A 170 -22.66 -4.10 14.19
N ASP A 171 -22.89 -5.33 13.73
CA ASP A 171 -24.22 -5.95 13.65
C ASP A 171 -24.72 -6.55 14.98
N GLY A 172 -23.94 -6.39 16.06
CA GLY A 172 -24.27 -6.90 17.39
C GLY A 172 -23.89 -8.37 17.62
N ARG A 173 -23.33 -9.07 16.62
CA ARG A 173 -22.81 -10.43 16.81
C ARG A 173 -21.52 -10.39 17.64
N GLN A 174 -21.31 -11.43 18.44
CA GLN A 174 -20.04 -11.68 19.11
C GLN A 174 -19.29 -12.78 18.37
N LEU A 175 -18.04 -12.49 18.01
CA LEU A 175 -17.13 -13.45 17.42
C LEU A 175 -16.12 -13.90 18.46
N SER A 176 -15.93 -15.21 18.61
CA SER A 176 -14.84 -15.75 19.43
C SER A 176 -13.48 -15.56 18.77
N ALA A 177 -12.39 -15.55 19.54
CA ALA A 177 -11.03 -15.53 19.03
C ALA A 177 -10.74 -16.59 17.95
N ALA A 178 -11.28 -17.80 18.12
CA ALA A 178 -11.13 -18.89 17.16
C ALA A 178 -11.85 -18.61 15.83
N GLN A 179 -13.05 -18.04 15.89
CA GLN A 179 -13.79 -17.65 14.69
C GLN A 179 -13.12 -16.48 13.98
N PHE A 180 -12.63 -15.48 14.74
CA PHE A 180 -11.90 -14.35 14.18
C PHE A 180 -10.61 -14.81 13.49
N LEU A 181 -9.88 -15.78 14.05
CA LEU A 181 -8.72 -16.41 13.41
C LEU A 181 -9.05 -17.08 12.07
N ASN A 182 -10.20 -17.75 11.96
CA ASN A 182 -10.63 -18.38 10.71
C ASN A 182 -10.78 -17.34 9.59
N GLU A 183 -11.28 -16.14 9.89
CA GLU A 183 -11.45 -15.08 8.89
C GLU A 183 -10.11 -14.67 8.25
N PHE A 184 -8.99 -14.81 8.97
CA PHE A 184 -7.63 -14.56 8.47
C PHE A 184 -6.96 -15.82 7.89
N GLY A 185 -7.72 -16.89 7.66
CA GLY A 185 -7.24 -18.15 7.09
C GLY A 185 -6.51 -19.06 8.08
N PHE A 186 -6.58 -18.78 9.38
CA PHE A 186 -6.02 -19.66 10.41
C PHE A 186 -7.05 -20.67 10.88
N GLU A 187 -7.25 -21.74 10.11
CA GLU A 187 -8.28 -22.75 10.38
C GLU A 187 -7.74 -24.06 11.00
N GLY A 188 -8.56 -24.68 11.86
CA GLY A 188 -8.35 -26.03 12.35
C GLY A 188 -7.05 -26.20 13.14
N LYS A 189 -6.15 -27.07 12.65
CA LYS A 189 -4.94 -27.47 13.39
C LYS A 189 -3.96 -26.32 13.63
N ILE A 190 -3.94 -25.31 12.76
CA ILE A 190 -3.01 -24.18 12.87
C ILE A 190 -3.34 -23.28 14.07
N GLN A 191 -4.59 -23.28 14.55
CA GLN A 191 -4.95 -22.53 15.77
C GLN A 191 -4.30 -23.12 17.02
N HIS A 192 -4.01 -24.42 17.00
CA HIS A 192 -3.41 -25.15 18.10
C HIS A 192 -1.90 -25.38 17.92
N SER A 193 -1.31 -24.89 16.82
CA SER A 193 0.14 -24.96 16.65
C SER A 193 0.83 -23.87 17.49
N MET A 194 2.07 -24.15 17.88
CA MET A 194 2.88 -23.19 18.62
C MET A 194 3.32 -22.05 17.71
N LEU A 195 3.43 -20.84 18.25
CA LEU A 195 3.96 -19.69 17.51
C LEU A 195 5.37 -19.96 16.96
N SER A 196 6.19 -20.73 17.68
CA SER A 196 7.53 -21.12 17.23
C SER A 196 7.57 -21.95 15.95
N THR A 197 6.47 -22.59 15.56
CA THR A 197 6.38 -23.45 14.36
C THR A 197 5.94 -22.72 13.11
N LEU A 198 5.42 -21.49 13.25
CA LEU A 198 4.92 -20.70 12.15
C LEU A 198 6.05 -20.03 11.35
N SER A 199 5.82 -19.85 10.06
CA SER A 199 6.70 -19.02 9.22
C SER A 199 6.68 -17.55 9.66
N GLY A 200 7.70 -16.78 9.28
CA GLY A 200 7.76 -15.34 9.60
C GLY A 200 6.54 -14.56 9.08
N GLY A 201 6.05 -14.89 7.88
CA GLY A 201 4.83 -14.27 7.32
C GLY A 201 3.58 -14.65 8.11
N GLU A 202 3.42 -15.93 8.49
CA GLU A 202 2.31 -16.36 9.35
C GLU A 202 2.35 -15.70 10.72
N LEU A 203 3.53 -15.56 11.32
CA LEU A 203 3.70 -14.83 12.58
C LEU A 203 3.26 -13.37 12.47
N LYS A 204 3.63 -12.68 11.39
CA LYS A 204 3.19 -11.31 11.14
C LYS A 204 1.67 -11.22 11.00
N ARG A 205 1.06 -12.16 10.28
CA ARG A 205 -0.41 -12.25 10.17
C ARG A 205 -1.07 -12.48 11.53
N VAL A 206 -0.57 -13.42 12.35
CA VAL A 206 -1.08 -13.64 13.72
C VAL A 206 -0.94 -12.38 14.58
N PHE A 207 0.16 -11.64 14.43
CA PHE A 207 0.36 -10.37 15.13
C PHE A 207 -0.66 -9.31 14.69
N LEU A 208 -0.93 -9.20 13.39
CA LEU A 208 -2.01 -8.34 12.88
C LEU A 208 -3.36 -8.74 13.49
N VAL A 209 -3.71 -10.03 13.49
CA VAL A 209 -4.97 -10.52 14.09
C VAL A 209 -5.05 -10.14 15.56
N ARG A 210 -3.97 -10.33 16.33
CA ARG A 210 -3.91 -9.92 17.74
C ARG A 210 -4.13 -8.42 17.92
N LEU A 211 -3.59 -7.61 17.01
CA LEU A 211 -3.77 -6.18 17.04
C LEU A 211 -5.22 -5.79 16.80
N LEU A 212 -5.84 -6.36 15.77
CA LEU A 212 -7.22 -6.06 15.39
C LEU A 212 -8.23 -6.54 16.44
N ILE A 213 -8.01 -7.73 17.03
CA ILE A 213 -8.93 -8.28 18.04
C ILE A 213 -8.92 -7.46 19.34
N SER A 214 -7.82 -6.77 19.65
CA SER A 214 -7.74 -5.90 20.83
C SER A 214 -8.68 -4.69 20.75
N ASN A 215 -9.25 -4.42 19.56
CA ASN A 215 -10.16 -3.32 19.27
C ASN A 215 -9.60 -1.96 19.76
N PRO A 216 -8.42 -1.55 19.25
CA PRO A 216 -7.85 -0.25 19.56
C PRO A 216 -8.71 0.84 18.95
N ASN A 217 -8.69 2.06 19.52
CA ASN A 217 -9.40 3.20 18.95
C ASN A 217 -8.46 4.20 18.24
N PHE A 218 -7.15 3.96 18.32
CA PHE A 218 -6.14 4.59 17.50
C PHE A 218 -5.23 3.50 16.92
N LEU A 219 -5.29 3.28 15.61
CA LEU A 219 -4.54 2.24 14.92
C LEU A 219 -3.38 2.87 14.13
N ILE A 220 -2.18 2.32 14.30
CA ILE A 220 -0.96 2.73 13.62
C ILE A 220 -0.44 1.53 12.84
N LEU A 221 -0.26 1.69 11.53
CA LEU A 221 0.29 0.65 10.66
C LEU A 221 1.56 1.14 9.98
N ASP A 222 2.70 0.51 10.27
CA ASP A 222 3.98 0.82 9.65
C ASP A 222 4.33 -0.20 8.55
N GLU A 223 4.23 0.22 7.29
CA GLU A 223 4.48 -0.57 6.07
C GLU A 223 3.76 -1.94 6.00
N PRO A 224 2.43 -1.98 6.22
CA PRO A 224 1.68 -3.25 6.23
C PRO A 224 1.68 -3.94 4.86
N THR A 225 1.75 -3.18 3.77
CA THR A 225 1.66 -3.71 2.39
C THR A 225 2.83 -4.59 1.98
N ASN A 226 4.00 -4.43 2.62
CA ASN A 226 5.19 -5.20 2.27
C ASN A 226 5.24 -6.57 2.98
N ASP A 227 4.42 -6.76 4.00
CA ASP A 227 4.50 -7.89 4.91
C ASP A 227 3.45 -8.98 4.64
N PHE A 228 2.42 -8.66 3.86
CA PHE A 228 1.23 -9.48 3.74
C PHE A 228 0.97 -9.95 2.30
N ASP A 229 0.38 -11.15 2.20
CA ASP A 229 -0.16 -11.65 0.94
C ASP A 229 -1.41 -10.87 0.51
N ILE A 230 -1.78 -10.97 -0.76
CA ILE A 230 -2.93 -10.26 -1.35
C ILE A 230 -4.23 -10.59 -0.60
N PHE A 231 -4.39 -11.83 -0.13
CA PHE A 231 -5.58 -12.25 0.60
C PHE A 231 -5.73 -11.50 1.93
N THR A 232 -4.65 -11.46 2.71
CA THR A 232 -4.59 -10.77 4.00
C THR A 232 -4.74 -9.27 3.81
N LEU A 233 -4.14 -8.69 2.76
CA LEU A 233 -4.30 -7.28 2.44
C LEU A 233 -5.74 -6.90 2.15
N ASN A 234 -6.48 -7.73 1.39
CA ASN A 234 -7.90 -7.45 1.13
C ASN A 234 -8.73 -7.47 2.43
N ILE A 235 -8.49 -8.43 3.33
CA ILE A 235 -9.16 -8.48 4.63
C ILE A 235 -8.82 -7.25 5.47
N LEU A 236 -7.55 -6.84 5.46
CA LEU A 236 -7.11 -5.64 6.16
C LEU A 236 -7.76 -4.38 5.58
N GLU A 237 -7.81 -4.23 4.25
CA GLU A 237 -8.50 -3.13 3.59
C GLU A 237 -9.98 -3.07 3.99
N ASP A 238 -10.69 -4.20 3.92
CA ASP A 238 -12.11 -4.28 4.29
C ASP A 238 -12.35 -3.92 5.76
N PHE A 239 -11.47 -4.35 6.67
CA PHE A 239 -11.50 -3.95 8.07
C PHE A 239 -11.30 -2.44 8.25
N LEU A 240 -10.28 -1.88 7.60
CA LEU A 240 -9.92 -0.47 7.73
C LEU A 240 -10.99 0.46 7.14
N LEU A 241 -11.67 0.04 6.07
CA LEU A 241 -12.80 0.79 5.51
C LEU A 241 -13.96 0.91 6.51
N GLY A 242 -14.21 -0.14 7.30
CA GLY A 242 -15.23 -0.16 8.36
C GLY A 242 -14.79 0.45 9.69
N TYR A 243 -13.51 0.75 9.86
CA TYR A 243 -12.93 1.21 11.13
C TYR A 243 -13.37 2.64 11.47
N GLN A 244 -13.85 2.81 12.71
CA GLN A 244 -14.42 4.07 13.24
C GLN A 244 -13.46 4.85 14.16
N GLY A 245 -12.27 4.30 14.41
CA GLY A 245 -11.23 4.95 15.20
C GLY A 245 -10.34 5.86 14.35
N CYS A 246 -9.31 6.41 14.98
CA CYS A 246 -8.27 7.17 14.27
C CYS A 246 -7.26 6.20 13.66
N LEU A 247 -6.83 6.49 12.45
CA LEU A 247 -5.94 5.63 11.68
C LEU A 247 -4.74 6.42 11.20
N LEU A 248 -3.55 5.90 11.43
CA LEU A 248 -2.28 6.44 10.98
C LEU A 248 -1.52 5.37 10.21
N ILE A 249 -1.30 5.56 8.91
CA ILE A 249 -0.69 4.56 8.04
C ILE A 249 0.59 5.11 7.42
N VAL A 250 1.66 4.35 7.50
CA VAL A 250 2.85 4.52 6.65
C VAL A 250 2.81 3.42 5.60
N SER A 251 2.77 3.79 4.32
CA SER A 251 2.90 2.83 3.22
C SER A 251 3.45 3.49 1.98
N HIS A 252 4.28 2.75 1.26
CA HIS A 252 4.71 3.11 -0.09
C HIS A 252 3.70 2.72 -1.19
N ASP A 253 2.64 1.98 -0.87
CA ASP A 253 1.60 1.58 -1.82
C ASP A 253 0.57 2.70 -2.00
N ARG A 254 0.61 3.33 -3.17
CA ARG A 254 -0.30 4.42 -3.55
C ARG A 254 -1.76 3.98 -3.58
N TYR A 255 -2.04 2.76 -4.04
CA TYR A 255 -3.41 2.26 -4.17
C TYR A 255 -4.03 1.98 -2.80
N PHE A 256 -3.26 1.41 -1.89
CA PHE A 256 -3.67 1.19 -0.50
C PHE A 256 -3.93 2.53 0.20
N MET A 257 -3.00 3.47 0.06
CA MET A 257 -3.11 4.82 0.66
C MET A 257 -4.33 5.58 0.12
N ASP A 258 -4.58 5.58 -1.19
CA ASP A 258 -5.71 6.28 -1.80
C ASP A 258 -7.09 5.74 -1.41
N LYS A 259 -7.18 4.46 -1.01
CA LYS A 259 -8.43 3.86 -0.55
C LYS A 259 -8.73 4.19 0.91
N ILE A 260 -7.70 4.31 1.73
CA ILE A 260 -7.85 4.32 3.18
C ILE A 260 -7.61 5.71 3.78
N ALA A 261 -6.63 6.48 3.30
CA ALA A 261 -6.27 7.78 3.87
C ALA A 261 -7.02 8.93 3.18
N ASP A 262 -7.55 9.85 3.99
CA ASP A 262 -8.21 11.07 3.52
C ASP A 262 -7.30 12.31 3.61
N THR A 263 -6.28 12.23 4.46
CA THR A 263 -5.29 13.29 4.70
C THR A 263 -3.89 12.68 4.71
N LEU A 264 -2.91 13.43 4.21
CA LEU A 264 -1.51 13.02 4.18
C LEU A 264 -0.66 13.95 5.03
N PHE A 265 0.22 13.36 5.83
CA PHE A 265 1.37 14.02 6.44
C PHE A 265 2.57 13.79 5.56
N VAL A 266 3.06 14.87 4.96
CA VAL A 266 4.25 14.85 4.13
C VAL A 266 5.44 15.25 5.01
N MET A 267 6.39 14.33 5.14
CA MET A 267 7.65 14.59 5.84
C MET A 267 8.71 15.03 4.84
N GLU A 268 9.22 16.23 5.05
CA GLU A 268 10.31 16.82 4.27
C GLU A 268 11.67 16.47 4.90
N ASP A 269 12.73 16.49 4.08
CA ASP A 269 14.10 16.15 4.53
C ASP A 269 14.67 17.15 5.55
N ASP A 270 14.08 18.35 5.67
CA ASP A 270 14.46 19.37 6.64
C ASP A 270 13.77 19.19 8.01
N GLY A 271 12.97 18.13 8.17
CA GLY A 271 12.21 17.80 9.37
C GLY A 271 10.87 18.55 9.50
N ALA A 272 10.46 19.34 8.50
CA ALA A 272 9.12 19.89 8.46
C ALA A 272 8.08 18.80 8.13
N ILE A 273 6.91 18.90 8.75
CA ILE A 273 5.77 18.04 8.44
C ILE A 273 4.66 18.94 7.93
N SER A 274 4.27 18.75 6.67
CA SER A 274 3.15 19.47 6.06
C SER A 274 1.93 18.57 5.92
N GLY A 275 0.74 19.17 5.98
CA GLY A 275 -0.53 18.46 5.79
C GLY A 275 -1.08 18.69 4.39
N PHE A 276 -1.49 17.63 3.72
CA PHE A 276 -2.21 17.67 2.45
C PHE A 276 -3.55 16.96 2.59
N VAL A 277 -4.65 17.67 2.29
CA VAL A 277 -5.99 17.08 2.30
C VAL A 277 -6.30 16.62 0.88
N GLY A 278 -6.45 15.30 0.71
CA GLY A 278 -6.61 14.69 -0.60
C GLY A 278 -5.88 13.35 -0.70
N LYS A 279 -5.93 12.76 -1.89
CA LYS A 279 -5.37 11.43 -2.14
C LYS A 279 -3.85 11.47 -2.35
N CYS A 280 -3.19 10.33 -2.15
CA CYS A 280 -1.76 10.16 -2.41
C CYS A 280 -1.45 10.39 -3.89
N SER A 281 -2.27 9.87 -4.80
CA SER A 281 -2.08 10.12 -6.24
C SER A 281 -2.19 11.60 -6.61
N GLU A 282 -3.14 12.33 -6.01
CA GLU A 282 -3.32 13.77 -6.25
C GLU A 282 -2.10 14.57 -5.76
N TYR A 283 -1.53 14.17 -4.63
CA TYR A 283 -0.32 14.78 -4.10
C TYR A 283 0.91 14.54 -5.00
N ILE A 284 1.05 13.32 -5.54
CA ILE A 284 2.15 12.98 -6.46
C ILE A 284 2.02 13.76 -7.77
N ASP A 285 0.82 13.85 -8.33
CA ASP A 285 0.56 14.65 -9.54
C ASP A 285 0.91 16.13 -9.31
N TYR A 286 0.54 16.66 -8.14
CA TYR A 286 0.90 18.02 -7.72
C TYR A 286 2.41 18.24 -7.66
N LEU A 287 3.16 17.28 -7.08
CA LEU A 287 4.63 17.32 -7.03
C LEU A 287 5.25 17.26 -8.43
N GLU A 288 4.73 16.41 -9.31
CA GLU A 288 5.21 16.34 -10.69
C GLU A 288 4.98 17.65 -11.45
N GLU A 289 3.82 18.29 -11.27
CA GLU A 289 3.54 19.59 -11.87
C GLU A 289 4.47 20.69 -11.33
N GLN A 290 4.74 20.68 -10.02
CA GLN A 290 5.70 21.59 -9.39
C GLN A 290 7.11 21.39 -9.94
N ASN A 291 7.57 20.15 -10.05
CA ASN A 291 8.88 19.83 -10.61
C ASN A 291 8.98 20.22 -12.10
N LYS A 292 7.93 19.98 -12.89
CA LYS A 292 7.86 20.40 -14.30
C LYS A 292 7.86 21.93 -14.45
N LYS A 293 7.25 22.67 -13.52
CA LYS A 293 7.26 24.15 -13.48
C LYS A 293 8.60 24.70 -12.94
N GLY A 294 9.25 23.99 -12.02
CA GLY A 294 10.52 24.36 -11.39
C GLY A 294 11.74 24.26 -12.31
N ILE A 295 11.73 23.35 -13.29
CA ILE A 295 12.81 23.22 -14.30
C ILE A 295 12.80 24.39 -15.31
N GLY A 296 11.77 25.25 -15.30
CA GLY A 296 11.63 26.40 -16.21
C GLY A 296 11.83 27.78 -15.59
N SER A 297 12.22 27.92 -14.32
CA SER A 297 12.34 29.24 -13.69
C SER A 297 13.40 29.32 -12.59
N ASP A 298 14.67 29.34 -13.01
CA ASP A 298 15.70 30.03 -12.22
C ASP A 298 15.45 31.54 -12.34
N GLY A 299 15.00 32.15 -11.24
CA GLY A 299 15.07 33.60 -11.02
C GLY A 299 13.74 34.31 -10.81
N ARG A 300 13.15 34.16 -9.63
CA ARG A 300 12.99 35.26 -8.65
C ARG A 300 12.16 34.80 -7.46
N ALA A 301 12.72 35.03 -6.28
CA ALA A 301 12.03 35.03 -5.01
C ALA A 301 10.83 35.98 -5.04
N ASP A 302 9.68 35.55 -4.53
CA ASP A 302 8.93 36.30 -3.52
C ASP A 302 7.84 35.45 -2.85
N SER A 303 7.92 35.45 -1.52
CA SER A 303 6.89 35.26 -0.48
C SER A 303 5.55 34.57 -0.81
N LEU A 304 5.28 33.47 -0.09
CA LEU A 304 3.95 32.98 0.24
C LEU A 304 3.27 33.91 1.28
N PRO A 305 1.98 34.23 1.18
CA PRO A 305 1.21 34.78 2.31
C PRO A 305 0.34 33.72 2.99
N THR A 306 0.40 33.76 4.33
CA THR A 306 -0.43 33.05 5.32
C THR A 306 -1.83 33.65 5.50
N THR A 307 -2.83 32.76 5.58
CA THR A 307 -4.10 32.77 6.37
C THR A 307 -5.17 33.89 6.25
N SER A 308 -6.42 33.40 6.12
CA SER A 308 -7.82 33.91 6.13
C SER A 308 -8.22 35.07 7.11
N PRO A 309 -9.49 35.53 7.24
CA PRO A 309 -10.72 35.50 6.39
C PRO A 309 -11.41 36.90 6.24
N GLY A 310 -12.35 37.08 5.30
CA GLY A 310 -13.30 38.22 5.35
C GLY A 310 -13.86 38.71 4.00
N ASP A 311 -15.19 38.77 3.92
CA ASP A 311 -16.07 39.22 2.84
C ASP A 311 -15.55 40.27 1.84
N SER A 312 -15.69 39.97 0.55
CA SER A 312 -16.54 40.76 -0.37
C SER A 312 -16.50 40.16 -1.78
N ALA A 313 -17.68 39.87 -2.32
CA ALA A 313 -17.86 39.45 -3.70
C ALA A 313 -17.40 40.54 -4.70
N PRO A 314 -16.85 40.13 -5.85
CA PRO A 314 -17.59 40.37 -7.08
C PRO A 314 -17.61 39.20 -8.09
N LYS A 315 -18.62 39.25 -8.95
CA LYS A 315 -19.06 38.32 -10.01
C LYS A 315 -17.98 37.97 -11.09
N PRO A 316 -18.19 36.88 -11.87
CA PRO A 316 -17.15 36.15 -12.58
C PRO A 316 -16.87 36.67 -14.00
N PRO A 317 -15.67 36.40 -14.56
CA PRO A 317 -15.49 36.31 -16.00
C PRO A 317 -15.35 34.85 -16.45
N ALA A 318 -16.22 34.53 -17.41
CA ALA A 318 -16.16 33.56 -18.50
C ALA A 318 -15.01 32.53 -18.53
N GLY A 319 -15.42 31.27 -18.66
CA GLY A 319 -14.58 30.08 -18.71
C GLY A 319 -13.54 30.05 -19.83
N LYS A 320 -12.42 29.39 -19.51
CA LYS A 320 -11.47 28.85 -20.47
C LYS A 320 -11.54 27.33 -20.40
N THR A 321 -11.96 26.76 -21.51
CA THR A 321 -12.01 25.33 -21.82
C THR A 321 -10.64 24.67 -21.64
N PRO A 322 -10.54 23.46 -21.06
CA PRO A 322 -9.29 22.72 -21.03
C PRO A 322 -8.92 22.25 -22.44
N ALA A 323 -7.63 22.37 -22.78
CA ALA A 323 -7.05 21.95 -24.05
C ALA A 323 -7.32 20.45 -24.32
N PRO A 324 -7.53 20.06 -25.59
CA PRO A 324 -7.90 18.69 -25.93
C PRO A 324 -6.73 17.73 -25.68
N LYS A 325 -6.96 16.69 -24.86
CA LYS A 325 -6.11 15.51 -24.80
C LYS A 325 -6.03 14.91 -26.22
N LYS A 326 -4.83 14.84 -26.79
CA LYS A 326 -4.59 14.18 -28.09
C LYS A 326 -5.05 12.72 -27.95
N LYS A 327 -6.17 12.38 -28.59
CA LYS A 327 -6.58 10.98 -28.76
C LYS A 327 -5.75 10.35 -29.88
N ARG A 328 -5.41 9.07 -29.73
CA ARG A 328 -4.74 8.28 -30.78
C ARG A 328 -5.43 8.48 -32.13
N SER A 329 -4.65 8.82 -33.15
CA SER A 329 -5.08 8.85 -34.54
C SER A 329 -5.54 7.45 -34.97
N PHE A 330 -6.45 7.35 -35.94
CA PHE A 330 -6.88 6.06 -36.53
C PHE A 330 -5.68 5.22 -37.04
N LYS A 331 -4.60 5.89 -37.49
CA LYS A 331 -3.36 5.22 -37.87
C LYS A 331 -2.58 4.66 -36.67
N GLU A 332 -2.57 5.37 -35.54
CA GLU A 332 -1.90 4.97 -34.29
C GLU A 332 -2.67 3.85 -33.58
N GLN A 333 -4.01 3.85 -33.68
CA GLN A 333 -4.85 2.77 -33.18
C GLN A 333 -4.60 1.46 -33.94
N ARG A 334 -4.45 1.54 -35.27
CA ARG A 334 -4.12 0.39 -36.11
C ARG A 334 -2.69 -0.09 -35.87
N GLU A 335 -1.73 0.82 -35.70
CA GLU A 335 -0.35 0.47 -35.30
C GLU A 335 -0.33 -0.27 -33.96
N PHE A 336 -1.14 0.15 -32.99
CA PHE A 336 -1.28 -0.50 -31.70
C PHE A 336 -1.82 -1.93 -31.82
N GLU A 337 -2.88 -2.16 -32.61
CA GLU A 337 -3.43 -3.49 -32.88
C GLU A 337 -2.43 -4.39 -33.64
N GLU A 338 -1.68 -3.83 -34.60
CA GLU A 338 -0.62 -4.55 -35.32
C GLU A 338 0.55 -4.92 -34.40
N LEU A 339 0.92 -4.06 -33.45
CA LEU A 339 1.95 -4.35 -32.44
C LEU A 339 1.49 -5.42 -31.43
N GLU A 340 0.23 -5.41 -31.02
CA GLU A 340 -0.32 -6.48 -30.14
C GLU A 340 -0.26 -7.86 -30.82
N ALA A 341 -0.60 -7.92 -32.12
CA ALA A 341 -0.48 -9.15 -32.88
C ALA A 341 0.99 -9.60 -33.05
N LEU A 342 1.90 -8.64 -33.29
CA LEU A 342 3.33 -8.92 -33.45
C LEU A 342 3.97 -9.41 -32.15
N ILE A 343 3.64 -8.79 -31.02
CA ILE A 343 4.16 -9.20 -29.69
C ILE A 343 3.72 -10.63 -29.39
N LEU A 344 2.44 -10.96 -29.64
CA LEU A 344 1.91 -12.31 -29.44
C LEU A 344 2.67 -13.35 -30.28
N GLU A 345 2.94 -13.06 -31.56
CA GLU A 345 3.67 -13.97 -32.46
C GLU A 345 5.13 -14.16 -32.02
N LEU A 346 5.79 -13.09 -31.55
CA LEU A 346 7.17 -13.17 -31.07
C LEU A 346 7.26 -13.92 -29.73
N GLU A 347 6.31 -13.72 -28.82
CA GLU A 347 6.26 -14.44 -27.54
C GLU A 347 5.98 -15.94 -27.72
N GLU A 348 5.18 -16.33 -28.71
CA GLU A 348 4.89 -17.73 -29.01
C GLU A 348 6.14 -18.48 -29.53
N LYS A 349 7.03 -17.79 -30.25
CA LYS A 349 8.30 -18.35 -30.77
C LYS A 349 9.40 -18.44 -29.71
N LYS A 350 9.28 -17.71 -28.60
CA LYS A 350 10.27 -17.69 -27.50
C LYS A 350 10.44 -19.06 -26.80
N PRO A 351 9.39 -19.77 -26.36
CA PRO A 351 9.53 -21.07 -25.71
C PRO A 351 10.06 -22.17 -26.65
N GLU A 352 9.81 -22.06 -27.97
CA GLU A 352 10.36 -22.99 -28.97
C GLU A 352 11.89 -22.90 -29.03
N LEU A 353 12.43 -21.67 -29.07
CA LEU A 353 13.88 -21.44 -29.06
C LEU A 353 14.52 -21.80 -27.71
N GLU A 354 13.83 -21.56 -26.58
CA GLU A 354 14.32 -21.99 -25.25
C GLU A 354 14.39 -23.51 -25.13
N ALA A 355 13.43 -24.23 -25.70
CA ALA A 355 13.46 -25.70 -25.75
C ALA A 355 14.60 -26.22 -26.63
N GLU A 356 14.89 -25.56 -27.76
CA GLU A 356 16.03 -25.90 -28.62
C GLU A 356 17.39 -25.62 -27.94
N MET A 357 17.47 -24.59 -27.08
CA MET A 357 18.66 -24.28 -26.28
C MET A 357 18.92 -25.29 -25.15
N SER A 358 17.91 -26.05 -24.73
CA SER A 358 18.01 -27.11 -23.70
C SER A 358 18.49 -28.46 -24.25
N GLY A 359 18.72 -28.58 -25.57
CA GLY A 359 19.19 -29.80 -26.22
C GLY A 359 20.69 -30.10 -25.99
N SER A 360 21.15 -31.26 -26.46
CA SER A 360 22.56 -31.71 -26.31
C SER A 360 23.47 -31.32 -27.50
N ASP A 361 22.94 -30.69 -28.56
CA ASP A 361 23.65 -30.42 -29.82
C ASP A 361 24.20 -28.98 -29.84
N PHE A 362 25.51 -28.85 -29.62
CA PHE A 362 26.19 -27.56 -29.44
C PHE A 362 26.00 -26.58 -30.62
N ALA A 363 25.93 -27.07 -31.86
CA ALA A 363 25.74 -26.22 -33.03
C ALA A 363 24.33 -25.63 -33.10
N LYS A 364 23.32 -26.40 -32.65
CA LYS A 364 21.92 -25.95 -32.60
C LYS A 364 21.67 -24.99 -31.45
N ILE A 365 22.31 -25.22 -30.29
CA ILE A 365 22.22 -24.33 -29.13
C ILE A 365 22.75 -22.94 -29.48
N GLN A 366 23.86 -22.84 -30.23
CA GLN A 366 24.45 -21.55 -30.59
C GLN A 366 23.60 -20.78 -31.62
N ALA A 367 23.00 -21.49 -32.59
CA ALA A 367 22.06 -20.90 -33.54
C ALA A 367 20.78 -20.42 -32.85
N ALA A 368 20.19 -21.25 -31.97
CA ALA A 368 18.99 -20.93 -31.20
C ALA A 368 19.23 -19.77 -30.22
N SER A 369 20.39 -19.71 -29.57
CA SER A 369 20.78 -18.59 -28.69
C SER A 369 20.90 -17.27 -29.43
N THR A 370 21.39 -17.28 -30.68
CA THR A 370 21.49 -16.06 -31.49
C THR A 370 20.11 -15.58 -31.92
N GLN A 371 19.25 -16.51 -32.36
CA GLN A 371 17.86 -16.21 -32.71
C GLN A 371 17.04 -15.73 -31.50
N TYR A 372 17.28 -16.29 -30.33
CA TYR A 372 16.65 -15.88 -29.08
C TYR A 372 17.03 -14.44 -28.69
N ALA A 373 18.31 -14.08 -28.83
CA ALA A 373 18.78 -12.72 -28.56
C ALA A 373 18.16 -11.70 -29.55
N GLU A 374 18.09 -12.03 -30.84
CA GLU A 374 17.44 -11.19 -31.85
C GLU A 374 15.93 -11.05 -31.62
N LEU A 375 15.26 -12.12 -31.19
CA LEU A 375 13.83 -12.12 -30.90
C LEU A 375 13.53 -11.29 -29.65
N THR A 376 14.35 -11.41 -28.61
CA THR A 376 14.23 -10.61 -27.38
C THR A 376 14.41 -9.11 -27.67
N ALA A 377 15.41 -8.75 -28.48
CA ALA A 377 15.61 -7.36 -28.90
C ALA A 377 14.44 -6.79 -29.72
N LYS A 378 13.78 -7.63 -30.55
CA LYS A 378 12.57 -7.23 -31.29
C LYS A 378 11.36 -7.07 -30.36
N LEU A 379 11.20 -7.94 -29.37
CA LEU A 379 10.16 -7.82 -28.34
C LEU A 379 10.31 -6.54 -27.54
N ASP A 380 11.52 -6.23 -27.05
CA ASP A 380 11.77 -5.01 -26.26
C ASP A 380 11.43 -3.74 -27.05
N LYS A 381 11.78 -3.72 -28.34
CA LYS A 381 11.45 -2.59 -29.23
C LYS A 381 9.94 -2.47 -29.49
N ALA A 382 9.25 -3.60 -29.66
CA ALA A 382 7.79 -3.63 -29.84
C ALA A 382 7.06 -3.19 -28.57
N TYR A 383 7.51 -3.66 -27.39
CA TYR A 383 6.99 -3.26 -26.09
C TYR A 383 7.18 -1.77 -25.80
N GLY A 384 8.37 -1.24 -26.10
CA GLY A 384 8.63 0.20 -25.96
C GLY A 384 7.66 1.04 -26.79
N ARG A 385 7.47 0.69 -28.07
CA ARG A 385 6.54 1.41 -28.96
C ARG A 385 5.07 1.23 -28.57
N TRP A 386 4.69 0.04 -28.12
CA TRP A 386 3.36 -0.23 -27.59
C TRP A 386 3.07 0.60 -26.34
N SER A 387 4.06 0.77 -25.44
CA SER A 387 3.94 1.60 -24.23
C SER A 387 3.76 3.08 -24.56
N GLU A 388 4.52 3.62 -25.53
CA GLU A 388 4.37 5.01 -25.99
C GLU A 388 2.96 5.26 -26.54
N LEU A 389 2.43 4.32 -27.33
CA LEU A 389 1.08 4.40 -27.85
C LEU A 389 0.05 4.19 -26.73
N ALA A 390 0.35 3.35 -25.72
CA ALA A 390 -0.51 3.11 -24.57
C ALA A 390 -0.84 4.41 -23.82
N GLU A 391 0.16 5.27 -23.59
CA GLU A 391 0.04 6.54 -22.89
C GLU A 391 -0.78 7.61 -23.65
N LEU A 392 -0.93 7.48 -24.97
CA LEU A 392 -1.71 8.39 -25.82
C LEU A 392 -3.22 8.05 -25.88
N GLY A 393 -3.66 6.97 -25.22
CA GLY A 393 -5.02 6.39 -25.32
C GLY A 393 -6.02 6.81 -24.27
#